data_AF-A0A3A8YGK8-F1
#
_entry.id   AF-A0A3A8YGK8-F1
#
_cell.length_a   1.000
_cell.length_b   1.000
_cell.length_c   1.000
_cell.angle_alpha   90.00
_cell.angle_beta   90.00
_cell.angle_gamma   90.00
#
_symmetry.space_group_name_H-M   'P 1'
#
loop_
_entity.id
_entity.type
_entity.pdbx_description
1 polymer ?
#
loop_
_entity_poly.entity_id
_entity_poly.type
_entity_poly.pdbx_seq_one_letter_code
_entity_poly.pdbx_strand_id
1 'polypeptide(L)'
;MEDQVRTVVFIGDQRGLCEDLYRSKETGQVYIRKVCDDSHVCWLTASLWTGGYEADCHMKSGLVIRVTNKAGGVLFEERLAEQEGDIGTWAAKNGPFSWEAVTAVAKEYEEKYKLSTYEDWKAWLMADAEHYGFKGCSDNWLYAMAERGTFKEIAKVSFLGVTAVVTVRAETHKACGKSWLCYEVQDTGLDTTLAICGYKFQSGGQ
;
A
#
# COMPACT_ATOMS: atom_id res chain seq x y z
N MET A 1 31.15 -8.39 19.87
CA MET A 1 29.82 -8.97 20.13
C MET A 1 29.21 -9.14 18.76
N GLU A 2 28.98 -10.37 18.30
CA GLU A 2 28.33 -10.56 17.00
C GLU A 2 26.90 -10.03 17.09
N ASP A 3 26.52 -9.18 16.14
CA ASP A 3 25.15 -8.73 16.04
C ASP A 3 24.26 -9.95 15.80
N GLN A 4 23.31 -10.20 16.70
CA GLN A 4 22.32 -11.22 16.47
C GLN A 4 21.42 -10.73 15.33
N VAL A 5 21.41 -11.45 14.20
CA VAL A 5 20.57 -11.09 13.04
C VAL A 5 19.30 -11.93 13.05
N ARG A 6 18.16 -11.28 12.82
CA ARG A 6 16.86 -11.92 12.60
C ARG A 6 16.40 -11.66 11.18
N THR A 7 16.32 -12.69 10.35
CA THR A 7 15.88 -12.55 8.95
C THR A 7 14.38 -12.73 8.85
N VAL A 8 13.70 -11.74 8.27
CA VAL A 8 12.24 -11.75 8.16
C VAL A 8 11.77 -11.45 6.74
N VAL A 9 10.53 -11.84 6.44
CA VAL A 9 9.83 -11.53 5.19
C VAL A 9 8.49 -10.88 5.48
N PHE A 10 8.09 -9.91 4.66
CA PHE A 10 6.77 -9.29 4.77
C PHE A 10 5.65 -10.30 4.48
N ILE A 11 4.57 -10.26 5.27
CA ILE A 11 3.42 -11.17 5.10
C ILE A 11 2.06 -10.45 5.06
N GLY A 12 2.00 -9.16 5.37
CA GLY A 12 0.77 -8.38 5.38
C GLY A 12 0.90 -7.14 6.27
N ASP A 13 -0.17 -6.37 6.37
CA ASP A 13 -0.22 -5.16 7.17
C ASP A 13 -1.51 -5.06 7.98
N GLN A 14 -1.47 -4.24 9.02
CA GLN A 14 -2.61 -3.78 9.80
C GLN A 14 -2.63 -2.26 9.71
N ARG A 15 -2.90 -1.72 8.50
CA ARG A 15 -2.81 -0.26 8.21
C ARG A 15 -3.53 0.64 9.21
N GLY A 16 -4.67 0.21 9.75
CA GLY A 16 -5.41 0.96 10.79
C GLY A 16 -4.65 1.14 12.11
N LEU A 17 -3.60 0.36 12.35
CA LEU A 17 -2.72 0.42 13.52
C LEU A 17 -1.32 0.94 13.18
N CYS A 18 -1.08 1.34 11.92
CA CYS A 18 0.24 1.73 11.41
C CYS A 18 1.30 0.63 11.58
N GLU A 19 0.93 -0.61 11.28
CA GLU A 19 1.74 -1.81 11.53
C GLU A 19 1.93 -2.65 10.27
N ASP A 20 3.16 -3.11 10.04
CA ASP A 20 3.49 -4.14 9.06
C ASP A 20 3.83 -5.45 9.78
N LEU A 21 3.44 -6.57 9.19
CA LEU A 21 3.67 -7.92 9.70
C LEU A 21 4.80 -8.60 8.95
N TYR A 22 5.72 -9.16 9.73
CA TYR A 22 6.89 -9.85 9.21
C TYR A 22 7.05 -11.22 9.86
N ARG A 23 7.38 -12.24 9.07
CA ARG A 23 7.61 -13.60 9.55
C ARG A 23 9.11 -13.94 9.54
N SER A 24 9.63 -14.44 10.66
CA SER A 24 10.97 -15.01 10.75
C SER A 24 11.11 -16.18 9.78
N LYS A 25 12.19 -16.18 9.00
CA LYS A 25 12.56 -17.32 8.17
C LYS A 25 13.11 -18.48 9.00
N GLU A 26 13.70 -18.19 10.15
CA GLU A 26 14.34 -19.19 11.01
C GLU A 26 13.34 -19.89 11.94
N THR A 27 12.40 -19.16 12.53
CA THR A 27 11.50 -19.69 13.57
C THR A 27 10.03 -19.74 13.15
N GLY A 28 9.66 -19.06 12.06
CA GLY A 28 8.26 -18.90 11.65
C GLY A 28 7.45 -17.95 12.53
N GLN A 29 8.05 -17.38 13.59
CA GLN A 29 7.42 -16.39 14.47
C GLN A 29 7.09 -15.11 13.69
N VAL A 30 5.98 -14.47 14.05
CA VAL A 30 5.59 -13.16 13.51
C VAL A 30 6.05 -12.04 14.42
N TYR A 31 6.54 -10.98 13.80
CA TYR A 31 6.92 -9.72 14.41
C TYR A 31 6.15 -8.60 13.76
N ILE A 32 5.88 -7.56 14.55
CA ILE A 32 5.21 -6.35 14.11
C ILE A 32 6.26 -5.24 14.03
N ARG A 33 6.31 -4.57 12.88
CA ARG A 33 7.03 -3.31 12.71
C ARG A 33 6.00 -2.20 12.76
N LYS A 34 6.17 -1.27 13.70
CA LYS A 34 5.21 -0.18 13.96
C LYS A 34 5.83 1.18 13.67
N VAL A 35 5.06 2.08 13.06
CA VAL A 35 5.44 3.49 12.95
C VAL A 35 5.48 4.09 14.34
N CYS A 36 6.61 4.71 14.70
CA CYS A 36 6.69 5.45 15.95
C CYS A 36 6.79 6.96 15.68
N ASP A 37 7.62 7.35 14.71
CA ASP A 37 7.59 8.68 14.09
C ASP A 37 8.02 8.59 12.61
N ASP A 38 8.25 9.74 11.96
CA ASP A 38 8.65 9.79 10.54
C ASP A 38 10.03 9.16 10.26
N SER A 39 10.88 9.06 11.28
CA SER A 39 12.28 8.63 11.22
C SER A 39 12.59 7.38 12.03
N HIS A 40 11.69 6.94 12.93
CA HIS A 40 11.88 5.77 13.77
C HIS A 40 10.73 4.78 13.71
N VAL A 41 11.09 3.52 13.94
CA VAL A 41 10.17 2.41 14.07
C VAL A 41 10.46 1.58 15.30
N CYS A 42 9.45 0.86 15.75
CA CYS A 42 9.54 -0.08 16.85
C CYS A 42 9.29 -1.49 16.31
N TRP A 43 10.11 -2.44 16.73
CA TRP A 43 9.94 -3.86 16.41
C TRP A 43 9.46 -4.61 17.65
N LEU A 44 8.36 -5.32 17.49
CA LEU A 44 7.60 -5.93 18.57
C LEU A 44 7.42 -7.43 18.27
N THR A 45 7.46 -8.25 19.31
CA THR A 45 6.92 -9.61 19.22
C THR A 45 5.41 -9.53 19.00
N ALA A 46 4.87 -10.54 18.32
CA ALA A 46 3.44 -10.62 18.06
C ALA A 46 2.83 -11.86 18.71
N SER A 47 1.66 -11.68 19.30
CA SER A 47 0.79 -12.75 19.79
C SER A 47 -0.38 -12.96 18.82
N LEU A 48 -0.76 -14.22 18.56
CA LEU A 48 -1.88 -14.55 17.70
C LEU A 48 -3.17 -14.63 18.54
N TRP A 49 -4.20 -13.91 18.12
CA TRP A 49 -5.54 -13.95 18.70
C TRP A 49 -6.60 -14.08 17.60
N THR A 50 -7.88 -14.23 17.97
CA THR A 50 -8.96 -14.53 17.02
C THR A 50 -9.10 -13.50 15.88
N GLY A 51 -8.70 -12.25 16.11
CA GLY A 51 -8.76 -11.16 15.13
C GLY A 51 -7.47 -10.89 14.37
N GLY A 52 -6.40 -11.66 14.60
CA GLY A 52 -5.11 -11.50 13.90
C GLY A 52 -3.91 -11.47 14.85
N TYR A 53 -2.91 -10.68 14.49
CA TYR A 53 -1.72 -10.48 15.32
C TYR A 53 -1.86 -9.21 16.16
N GLU A 54 -1.37 -9.26 17.39
CA GLU A 54 -1.32 -8.13 18.31
C GLU A 54 0.12 -7.95 18.80
N ALA A 55 0.54 -6.68 18.87
CA ALA A 55 1.86 -6.33 19.38
C ALA A 55 1.96 -6.61 20.88
N ASP A 56 3.07 -7.20 21.29
CA ASP A 56 3.28 -7.67 22.67
C ASP A 56 4.47 -6.96 23.33
N CYS A 57 5.69 -7.47 23.12
CA CYS A 57 6.89 -6.96 23.79
C CYS A 57 7.89 -6.35 22.80
N HIS A 58 8.63 -5.33 23.23
CA HIS A 58 9.79 -4.84 22.48
C HIS A 58 10.82 -5.95 22.30
N MET A 59 11.39 -6.01 21.10
CA MET A 59 12.51 -6.89 20.81
C MET A 59 13.79 -6.37 21.50
N LYS A 60 14.82 -7.21 21.60
CA LYS A 60 16.02 -6.88 22.38
C LYS A 60 16.92 -5.87 21.67
N SER A 61 17.53 -4.97 22.44
CA SER A 61 18.58 -4.06 21.97
C SER A 61 19.78 -4.83 21.40
N GLY A 62 20.44 -4.26 20.39
CA GLY A 62 21.55 -4.89 19.66
C GLY A 62 21.14 -5.91 18.60
N LEU A 63 19.85 -6.27 18.52
CA LEU A 63 19.32 -7.12 17.44
C LEU A 63 19.30 -6.34 16.12
N VAL A 64 19.71 -7.00 15.03
CA VAL A 64 19.53 -6.49 13.66
C VAL A 64 18.39 -7.24 13.00
N ILE A 65 17.33 -6.54 12.62
CA ILE A 65 16.25 -7.08 11.82
C ILE A 65 16.62 -6.91 10.35
N ARG A 66 16.79 -8.03 9.64
CA ARG A 66 17.09 -8.08 8.21
C ARG A 66 15.83 -8.43 7.44
N VAL A 67 15.26 -7.47 6.73
CA VAL A 67 14.09 -7.70 5.89
C VAL A 67 14.55 -8.17 4.51
N THR A 68 13.98 -9.29 4.06
CA THR A 68 14.30 -9.90 2.77
C THR A 68 13.06 -10.11 1.92
N ASN A 69 13.25 -10.21 0.61
CA ASN A 69 12.23 -10.78 -0.26
C ASN A 69 12.17 -12.31 -0.10
N LYS A 70 11.18 -12.95 -0.73
CA LYS A 70 11.01 -14.42 -0.66
C LYS A 70 12.23 -15.19 -1.19
N ALA A 71 12.93 -14.65 -2.19
CA ALA A 71 14.14 -15.22 -2.76
C ALA A 71 15.39 -15.06 -1.88
N GLY A 72 15.31 -14.31 -0.76
CA GLY A 72 16.43 -14.08 0.15
C GLY A 72 17.28 -12.84 -0.16
N GLY A 73 16.92 -12.05 -1.17
CA GLY A 73 17.54 -10.75 -1.41
C GLY A 73 17.20 -9.78 -0.28
N VAL A 74 18.21 -9.13 0.29
CA VAL A 74 18.05 -8.13 1.35
C VAL A 74 17.39 -6.88 0.78
N LEU A 75 16.35 -6.40 1.46
CA LEU A 75 15.63 -5.18 1.11
C LEU A 75 16.11 -4.00 1.96
N PHE A 76 16.19 -4.20 3.27
CA PHE A 76 16.75 -3.25 4.22
C PHE A 76 17.07 -3.93 5.55
N GLU A 77 17.83 -3.25 6.40
CA GLU A 77 18.17 -3.70 7.75
C GLU A 77 17.90 -2.58 8.76
N GLU A 78 17.46 -2.97 9.95
CA GLU A 78 17.16 -2.06 11.05
C GLU A 78 17.77 -2.59 12.33
N ARG A 79 18.58 -1.76 12.99
CA ARG A 79 19.28 -2.11 14.23
C ARG A 79 18.51 -1.55 15.41
N LEU A 80 18.15 -2.43 16.34
CA LEU A 80 17.42 -2.05 17.54
C LEU A 80 18.39 -1.49 18.58
N ALA A 81 18.03 -0.34 19.15
CA ALA A 81 18.75 0.30 20.24
C ALA A 81 17.77 0.82 21.30
N GLU A 82 18.24 0.88 22.53
CA GLU A 82 17.58 1.66 23.60
C GLU A 82 17.92 3.14 23.40
N GLN A 83 16.96 4.02 23.69
CA GLN A 83 17.18 5.47 23.75
C GLN A 83 17.03 5.94 25.19
N GLU A 84 17.90 6.85 25.61
CA GLU A 84 17.89 7.37 26.97
C GLU A 84 16.61 8.17 27.22
N GLY A 85 15.84 7.77 28.23
CA GLY A 85 14.57 8.41 28.59
C GLY A 85 13.33 7.80 27.94
N ASP A 86 13.49 6.85 27.00
CA ASP A 86 12.37 6.18 26.34
C ASP A 86 12.15 4.75 26.86
N ILE A 87 10.91 4.28 26.70
CA ILE A 87 10.54 2.89 27.01
C ILE A 87 10.75 2.03 25.76
N GLY A 88 11.47 0.93 25.93
CA GLY A 88 11.65 -0.08 24.90
C GLY A 88 12.76 0.22 23.91
N THR A 89 12.74 -0.50 22.78
CA THR A 89 13.77 -0.40 21.73
C THR A 89 13.21 0.14 20.43
N TRP A 90 14.08 0.85 19.72
CA TRP A 90 13.78 1.63 18.54
C TRP A 90 14.81 1.36 17.44
N ALA A 91 14.45 1.63 16.20
CA ALA A 91 15.37 1.62 15.08
C ALA A 91 15.11 2.81 14.16
N ALA A 92 16.17 3.27 13.49
CA ALA A 92 16.01 4.17 12.36
C ALA A 92 15.17 3.50 11.27
N LYS A 93 14.22 4.23 10.71
CA LYS A 93 13.35 3.79 9.63
C LYS A 93 14.16 3.75 8.32
N ASN A 94 14.75 2.59 8.03
CA ASN A 94 15.59 2.40 6.84
C ASN A 94 14.79 1.80 5.67
N GLY A 95 13.67 1.15 5.95
CA GLY A 95 12.76 0.60 4.95
C GLY A 95 11.42 1.34 4.87
N PRO A 96 10.75 1.34 3.70
CA PRO A 96 9.38 1.82 3.60
C PRO A 96 8.43 0.85 4.32
N PHE A 97 7.32 1.39 4.84
CA PHE A 97 6.16 0.56 5.16
C PHE A 97 5.46 0.09 3.87
N SER A 98 4.66 -0.97 3.98
CA SER A 98 3.92 -1.54 2.85
C SER A 98 3.11 -0.52 2.04
N TRP A 99 2.37 0.37 2.72
CA TRP A 99 1.58 1.41 2.07
C TRP A 99 2.45 2.49 1.40
N GLU A 100 3.65 2.78 1.92
CA GLU A 100 4.59 3.71 1.30
C GLU A 100 5.21 3.10 0.05
N ALA A 101 5.57 1.81 0.12
CA ALA A 101 6.15 1.07 -0.98
C ALA A 101 5.17 0.97 -2.17
N VAL A 102 3.90 0.65 -1.92
CA VAL A 102 2.89 0.61 -2.99
C VAL A 102 2.52 2.01 -3.49
N THR A 103 2.54 3.04 -2.62
CA THR A 103 2.32 4.43 -3.05
C THR A 103 3.43 4.90 -4.00
N ALA A 104 4.69 4.53 -3.73
CA ALA A 104 5.80 4.82 -4.63
C ALA A 104 5.62 4.17 -6.01
N VAL A 105 5.16 2.91 -6.05
CA VAL A 105 4.81 2.24 -7.31
C VAL A 105 3.67 2.97 -8.01
N ALA A 106 2.62 3.36 -7.31
CA ALA A 106 1.50 4.08 -7.90
C ALA A 106 1.96 5.41 -8.55
N LYS A 107 2.81 6.15 -7.85
CA LYS A 107 3.39 7.42 -8.31
C LYS A 107 4.26 7.27 -9.55
N GLU A 108 5.05 6.19 -9.65
CA GLU A 108 5.83 5.90 -10.86
C GLU A 108 4.92 5.83 -12.10
N TYR A 109 3.76 5.18 -11.96
CA TYR A 109 2.81 5.01 -13.06
C TYR A 109 1.98 6.26 -13.33
N GLU A 110 1.66 7.04 -12.28
CA GLU A 110 1.10 8.38 -12.40
C GLU A 110 1.97 9.26 -13.30
N GLU A 111 3.26 9.37 -12.99
CA GLU A 111 4.23 10.18 -13.73
C GLU A 111 4.45 9.64 -15.15
N LYS A 112 4.63 8.32 -15.28
CA LYS A 112 4.88 7.65 -16.56
C LYS A 112 3.74 7.85 -17.57
N TYR A 113 2.49 7.79 -17.11
CA TYR A 113 1.32 7.92 -17.98
C TYR A 113 0.68 9.32 -17.95
N LYS A 114 1.25 10.24 -17.17
CA LYS A 114 0.74 11.61 -16.95
C LYS A 114 -0.73 11.58 -16.52
N LEU A 115 -0.99 10.80 -15.48
CA LEU A 115 -2.34 10.58 -14.98
C LEU A 115 -2.82 11.78 -14.16
N SER A 116 -4.13 12.03 -14.21
CA SER A 116 -4.83 12.97 -13.35
C SER A 116 -5.07 12.35 -11.98
N THR A 117 -5.05 13.18 -10.94
CA THR A 117 -5.29 12.75 -9.57
C THR A 117 -6.75 12.36 -9.34
N TYR A 118 -7.04 11.76 -8.19
CA TYR A 118 -8.42 11.52 -7.76
C TYR A 118 -9.24 12.80 -7.67
N GLU A 119 -8.68 13.88 -7.11
CA GLU A 119 -9.41 15.15 -6.96
C GLU A 119 -9.65 15.81 -8.32
N ASP A 120 -8.72 15.72 -9.26
CA ASP A 120 -8.93 16.20 -10.64
C ASP A 120 -10.04 15.43 -11.35
N TRP A 121 -10.02 14.09 -11.25
CA TRP A 121 -11.06 13.23 -11.84
C TRP A 121 -12.43 13.51 -11.22
N LYS A 122 -12.49 13.61 -9.89
CA LYS A 122 -13.72 13.93 -9.15
C LYS A 122 -14.27 15.29 -9.57
N ALA A 123 -13.43 16.33 -9.62
CA ALA A 123 -13.85 17.66 -10.03
C ALA A 123 -14.38 17.66 -11.48
N TRP A 124 -13.66 17.01 -12.40
CA TRP A 124 -14.06 16.90 -13.81
C TRP A 124 -15.40 16.16 -13.99
N LEU A 125 -15.63 15.07 -13.25
CA LEU A 125 -16.86 14.29 -13.38
C LEU A 125 -18.04 14.97 -12.67
N MET A 126 -17.81 15.58 -11.51
CA MET A 126 -18.85 16.29 -10.75
C MET A 126 -19.32 17.59 -11.43
N ALA A 127 -18.51 18.19 -12.31
CA ALA A 127 -18.88 19.42 -13.01
C ALA A 127 -20.19 19.31 -13.83
N ASP A 128 -20.58 18.10 -14.24
CA ASP A 128 -21.83 17.89 -14.98
C ASP A 128 -23.00 17.46 -14.09
N ALA A 129 -22.76 17.14 -12.81
CA ALA A 129 -23.76 16.48 -11.96
C ALA A 129 -25.06 17.29 -11.88
N GLU A 130 -24.95 18.61 -11.65
CA GLU A 130 -26.11 19.49 -11.57
C GLU A 130 -26.85 19.60 -12.92
N HIS A 131 -26.12 19.64 -14.04
CA HIS A 131 -26.71 19.72 -15.38
C HIS A 131 -27.61 18.50 -15.68
N TYR A 132 -27.20 17.32 -15.22
CA TYR A 132 -27.99 16.08 -15.34
C TYR A 132 -28.99 15.90 -14.18
N GLY A 133 -29.25 16.95 -13.40
CA GLY A 133 -30.26 16.97 -12.34
C GLY A 133 -29.91 16.11 -11.12
N PHE A 134 -28.64 15.74 -10.93
CA PHE A 134 -28.22 14.92 -9.81
C PHE A 134 -28.21 15.72 -8.50
N LYS A 135 -28.93 15.20 -7.49
CA LYS A 135 -29.04 15.80 -6.14
C LYS A 135 -28.65 14.84 -5.01
N GLY A 136 -27.97 13.74 -5.35
CA GLY A 136 -27.61 12.68 -4.41
C GLY A 136 -26.22 12.85 -3.78
N CYS A 137 -25.78 11.81 -3.08
CA CYS A 137 -24.41 11.72 -2.56
C CYS A 137 -23.39 11.68 -3.71
N SER A 138 -22.28 12.41 -3.61
CA SER A 138 -21.22 12.44 -4.63
C SER A 138 -20.74 11.05 -5.02
N ASP A 139 -20.64 10.12 -4.06
CA ASP A 139 -20.12 8.78 -4.32
C ASP A 139 -21.04 7.97 -5.25
N ASN A 140 -22.35 8.23 -5.22
CA ASN A 140 -23.27 7.58 -6.15
C ASN A 140 -23.01 8.07 -7.58
N TRP A 141 -22.77 9.37 -7.76
CA TRP A 141 -22.39 9.93 -9.06
C TRP A 141 -21.04 9.38 -9.53
N LEU A 142 -20.02 9.41 -8.66
CA LEU A 142 -18.66 9.02 -9.01
C LEU A 142 -18.53 7.52 -9.32
N TYR A 143 -19.20 6.65 -8.56
CA TYR A 143 -18.95 5.20 -8.61
C TYR A 143 -20.15 4.36 -9.04
N ALA A 144 -21.35 4.62 -8.51
CA ALA A 144 -22.52 3.77 -8.81
C ALA A 144 -23.03 3.99 -10.25
N MET A 145 -22.80 5.19 -10.79
CA MET A 145 -23.16 5.58 -12.15
C MET A 145 -22.05 5.27 -13.17
N ALA A 146 -20.95 4.64 -12.78
CA ALA A 146 -19.91 4.20 -13.70
C ALA A 146 -20.20 2.78 -14.23
N GLU A 147 -20.12 2.58 -15.54
CA GLU A 147 -19.96 1.27 -16.17
C GLU A 147 -18.48 0.95 -16.23
N ARG A 148 -18.11 -0.24 -15.73
CA ARG A 148 -16.71 -0.68 -15.63
C ARG A 148 -16.44 -1.77 -16.64
N GLY A 149 -15.42 -1.56 -17.46
CA GLY A 149 -14.86 -2.58 -18.33
C GLY A 149 -14.01 -3.60 -17.57
N THR A 150 -13.45 -4.55 -18.31
CA THR A 150 -12.54 -5.56 -17.76
C THR A 150 -11.16 -4.97 -17.47
N PHE A 151 -10.51 -5.48 -16.42
CA PHE A 151 -9.10 -5.19 -16.17
C PHE A 151 -8.21 -5.70 -17.30
N LYS A 152 -7.21 -4.89 -17.68
CA LYS A 152 -6.10 -5.28 -18.54
C LYS A 152 -4.81 -5.11 -17.77
N GLU A 153 -4.08 -6.19 -17.53
CA GLU A 153 -2.73 -6.14 -16.98
C GLU A 153 -1.78 -5.45 -17.96
N ILE A 154 -1.02 -4.47 -17.48
CA ILE A 154 -0.04 -3.74 -18.30
C ILE A 154 1.40 -3.94 -17.81
N ALA A 155 1.58 -4.37 -16.55
CA ALA A 155 2.89 -4.67 -15.99
C ALA A 155 2.78 -5.55 -14.74
N LYS A 156 3.85 -6.31 -14.47
CA LYS A 156 4.09 -6.95 -13.17
C LYS A 156 5.06 -6.08 -12.37
N VAL A 157 4.75 -5.87 -11.10
CA VAL A 157 5.55 -5.05 -10.18
C VAL A 157 5.79 -5.84 -8.88
N SER A 158 6.78 -5.40 -8.12
CA SER A 158 7.08 -5.99 -6.82
C SER A 158 7.43 -4.90 -5.81
N PHE A 159 6.86 -5.00 -4.62
CA PHE A 159 7.19 -4.15 -3.48
C PHE A 159 7.32 -5.02 -2.24
N LEU A 160 8.35 -4.80 -1.41
CA LEU A 160 8.63 -5.62 -0.21
C LEU A 160 8.65 -7.15 -0.44
N GLY A 161 8.94 -7.61 -1.67
CA GLY A 161 8.89 -9.02 -2.04
C GLY A 161 7.49 -9.59 -2.28
N VAL A 162 6.45 -8.73 -2.30
CA VAL A 162 5.09 -9.03 -2.76
C VAL A 162 5.02 -8.75 -4.26
N THR A 163 4.49 -9.71 -5.02
CA THR A 163 4.17 -9.51 -6.44
C THR A 163 2.79 -8.90 -6.56
N ALA A 164 2.68 -7.88 -7.40
CA ALA A 164 1.44 -7.21 -7.76
C ALA A 164 1.42 -6.95 -9.27
N VAL A 165 0.27 -6.52 -9.77
CA VAL A 165 0.08 -6.17 -11.18
C VAL A 165 -0.41 -4.74 -11.28
N VAL A 166 0.07 -4.02 -12.27
CA VAL A 166 -0.53 -2.75 -12.66
C VAL A 166 -1.54 -3.05 -13.75
N THR A 167 -2.76 -2.54 -13.55
CA THR A 167 -3.87 -2.74 -14.46
C THR A 167 -4.40 -1.41 -14.97
N VAL A 168 -5.10 -1.48 -16.09
CA VAL A 168 -5.94 -0.41 -16.60
C VAL A 168 -7.33 -0.95 -16.87
N ARG A 169 -8.37 -0.21 -16.46
CA ARG A 169 -9.75 -0.47 -16.87
C ARG A 169 -10.37 0.78 -17.49
N ALA A 170 -11.20 0.58 -18.51
CA ALA A 170 -12.01 1.65 -19.07
C ALA A 170 -13.29 1.79 -18.25
N GLU A 171 -13.72 3.03 -18.01
CA GLU A 171 -14.96 3.34 -17.33
C GLU A 171 -15.71 4.44 -18.08
N THR A 172 -17.04 4.36 -18.07
CA THR A 172 -17.93 5.34 -18.70
C THR A 172 -19.06 5.69 -17.75
N HIS A 173 -19.32 6.98 -17.57
CA HIS A 173 -20.42 7.46 -16.73
C HIS A 173 -21.75 7.33 -17.48
N LYS A 174 -22.70 6.58 -16.90
CA LYS A 174 -24.00 6.23 -17.49
C LYS A 174 -24.87 7.44 -17.84
N ALA A 175 -24.77 8.52 -17.07
CA ALA A 175 -25.63 9.68 -17.28
C ALA A 175 -25.07 10.68 -18.30
N CYS A 176 -23.75 10.94 -18.24
CA CYS A 176 -23.13 12.01 -19.03
C CYS A 176 -22.20 11.52 -20.15
N GLY A 177 -21.99 10.20 -20.29
CA GLY A 177 -21.18 9.60 -21.35
C GLY A 177 -19.66 9.83 -21.23
N LYS A 178 -19.22 10.66 -20.28
CA LYS A 178 -17.80 10.88 -19.98
C LYS A 178 -17.10 9.55 -19.73
N SER A 179 -15.95 9.36 -20.37
CA SER A 179 -15.17 8.13 -20.29
C SER A 179 -13.74 8.40 -19.84
N TRP A 180 -13.17 7.46 -19.09
CA TRP A 180 -11.81 7.54 -18.59
C TRP A 180 -11.17 6.15 -18.49
N LEU A 181 -9.85 6.13 -18.38
CA LEU A 181 -9.10 4.95 -17.97
C LEU A 181 -8.69 5.12 -16.51
N CYS A 182 -8.96 4.11 -15.68
CA CYS A 182 -8.48 4.02 -14.31
C CYS A 182 -7.28 3.09 -14.26
N TYR A 183 -6.16 3.57 -13.71
CA TYR A 183 -4.94 2.80 -13.51
C TYR A 183 -4.79 2.45 -12.04
N GLU A 184 -4.56 1.18 -11.75
CA GLU A 184 -4.54 0.65 -10.38
C GLU A 184 -3.40 -0.35 -10.21
N VAL A 185 -2.76 -0.34 -9.05
CA VAL A 185 -1.94 -1.45 -8.56
C VAL A 185 -2.87 -2.42 -7.85
N GLN A 186 -2.90 -3.67 -8.28
CA GLN A 186 -3.72 -4.72 -7.71
C GLN A 186 -2.89 -5.92 -7.27
N ASP A 187 -3.46 -6.72 -6.38
CA ASP A 187 -2.94 -8.05 -6.12
C ASP A 187 -3.05 -8.93 -7.38
N THR A 188 -2.31 -10.05 -7.42
CA THR A 188 -2.29 -10.92 -8.60
C THR A 188 -3.62 -11.63 -8.89
N GLY A 189 -4.53 -11.69 -7.92
CA GLY A 189 -5.88 -12.24 -8.09
C GLY A 189 -6.86 -11.25 -8.73
N LEU A 190 -6.52 -9.96 -8.77
CA LEU A 190 -7.41 -8.86 -9.17
C LEU A 190 -8.63 -8.69 -8.24
N ASP A 191 -8.51 -9.15 -6.99
CA ASP A 191 -9.57 -9.10 -5.99
C ASP A 191 -9.44 -7.85 -5.10
N THR A 192 -8.24 -7.27 -5.02
CA THR A 192 -7.91 -6.16 -4.13
C THR A 192 -7.12 -5.07 -4.86
N THR A 193 -7.65 -3.85 -4.84
CA THR A 193 -6.91 -2.64 -5.22
C THR A 193 -5.97 -2.23 -4.08
N LEU A 194 -4.67 -2.28 -4.35
CA LEU A 194 -3.63 -1.90 -3.38
C LEU A 194 -3.35 -0.40 -3.41
N ALA A 195 -3.40 0.21 -4.59
CA ALA A 195 -3.32 1.65 -4.78
C ALA A 195 -3.94 2.07 -6.12
N ILE A 196 -4.45 3.30 -6.18
CA ILE A 196 -4.86 3.94 -7.44
C ILE A 196 -3.70 4.77 -7.94
N CYS A 197 -3.24 4.52 -9.16
CA CYS A 197 -2.20 5.31 -9.81
C CYS A 197 -2.75 6.63 -10.35
N GLY A 198 -4.01 6.64 -10.79
CA GLY A 198 -4.68 7.83 -11.30
C GLY A 198 -5.56 7.54 -12.51
N TYR A 199 -5.99 8.61 -13.16
CA TYR A 199 -7.01 8.58 -14.19
C TYR A 199 -6.53 9.22 -15.48
N LYS A 200 -6.95 8.69 -16.63
CA LYS A 200 -6.72 9.31 -17.93
C LYS A 200 -8.05 9.60 -18.60
N PHE A 201 -8.39 10.88 -18.71
CA PHE A 201 -9.62 11.30 -19.38
C PHE A 201 -9.55 10.93 -20.85
N GLN A 202 -10.63 10.34 -21.35
CA GLN A 202 -10.78 10.10 -22.77
C GLN A 202 -11.58 11.26 -23.34
N SER A 203 -11.07 11.86 -24.41
CA SER A 203 -11.86 12.75 -25.24
C SER A 203 -13.05 11.92 -25.71
N GLY A 204 -14.28 12.31 -25.33
CA GLY A 204 -15.46 11.72 -25.91
C GLY A 204 -15.37 11.86 -27.42
N GLY A 205 -15.44 10.73 -28.12
CA GLY A 205 -15.74 10.75 -29.55
C GLY A 205 -17.18 11.18 -29.71
N GLN A 206 -17.35 12.38 -30.27
CA GLN A 206 -18.59 13.02 -30.76
C GLN A 206 -19.71 13.30 -29.75
#